data_AF-A0A438BV32-F1
#
_entry.id   AF-A0A438BV32-F1
#
_cell.length_a   1.000
_cell.length_b   1.000
_cell.length_c   1.000
_cell.angle_alpha   90.00
_cell.angle_beta   90.00
_cell.angle_gamma   90.00
#
_symmetry.space_group_name_H-M   'P 1'
#
loop_
_entity.id
_entity.type
_entity.pdbx_description
1 polymer ?
#
loop_
_entity_poly.entity_id
_entity_poly.type
_entity_poly.pdbx_seq_one_letter_code
_entity_poly.pdbx_strand_id
1 'polypeptide(L)' 'MEKRQIVTSTEEEEDSHRQYAMQLVSASVLLVVLKAALELGVLEIIERAGPGALLSPSKIASHLPIHNNSCSN' A
#
# COMPACT_ATOMS: atom_id res chain seq x y z
N MET A 1 -20.75 22.14 -37.78
CA MET A 1 -20.52 20.84 -37.09
C MET A 1 -19.08 20.44 -37.35
N GLU A 2 -18.18 20.14 -36.43
CA GLU A 2 -18.18 20.07 -34.96
C GLU A 2 -16.72 20.22 -34.54
N LYS A 3 -16.39 21.28 -33.79
CA LYS A 3 -15.10 21.46 -33.12
C LYS A 3 -15.01 20.59 -31.84
N ARG A 4 -15.35 19.30 -31.90
CA ARG A 4 -15.55 18.48 -30.69
C ARG A 4 -14.61 17.31 -30.47
N GLN A 5 -13.51 17.19 -31.24
CA GLN A 5 -12.66 15.99 -31.13
C GLN A 5 -11.17 16.23 -30.82
N ILE A 6 -10.77 17.44 -30.42
CA ILE A 6 -9.35 17.73 -30.07
C ILE A 6 -9.15 18.04 -28.58
N VAL A 7 -10.22 18.37 -27.84
CA VAL A 7 -10.13 18.84 -26.44
C VAL A 7 -10.10 17.68 -25.43
N THR A 8 -10.59 16.49 -25.76
CA THR A 8 -10.74 15.40 -24.79
C THR A 8 -9.48 14.56 -24.59
N SER A 9 -8.64 14.36 -25.61
CA SER A 9 -7.45 13.50 -25.51
C SER A 9 -6.28 14.14 -24.76
N THR A 10 -6.18 15.47 -24.77
CA THR A 10 -5.09 16.20 -24.07
C THR A 10 -5.29 16.26 -22.56
N GLU A 11 -6.53 16.30 -22.09
CA GLU A 11 -6.85 16.36 -20.66
C GLU A 11 -6.57 15.01 -19.96
N GLU A 12 -6.92 13.90 -20.60
CA GLU A 12 -6.64 12.54 -20.08
C GLU A 12 -5.13 12.24 -20.01
N GLU A 13 -4.35 12.68 -21.00
CA GLU A 13 -2.89 12.59 -20.96
C GLU A 13 -2.30 13.45 -19.85
N GLU A 14 -2.80 14.67 -19.67
CA GLU A 14 -2.32 15.58 -18.63
C GLU A 14 -2.62 15.04 -17.23
N ASP A 15 -3.80 14.46 -17.02
CA ASP A 15 -4.16 13.81 -15.76
C ASP A 15 -3.32 12.55 -15.51
N SER A 16 -3.00 11.79 -16.55
CA SER A 16 -2.08 10.64 -16.45
C SER A 16 -0.67 11.08 -16.04
N HIS A 17 -0.15 12.16 -16.64
CA HIS A 17 1.14 12.74 -16.26
C HIS A 17 1.13 13.29 -14.83
N ARG A 18 0.04 13.95 -14.39
CA ARG A 18 -0.13 14.41 -13.02
C ARG A 18 -0.13 13.25 -12.03
N GLN A 19 -0.87 12.18 -12.32
CA GLN A 19 -0.91 10.97 -11.48
C GLN A 19 0.48 10.32 -11.40
N TYR A 20 1.20 10.23 -12.52
CA TYR A 20 2.56 9.70 -12.54
C TYR A 20 3.54 10.56 -11.73
N ALA A 21 3.46 11.89 -11.84
CA ALA A 21 4.26 12.79 -11.01
C ALA A 21 3.95 12.61 -9.51
N MET A 22 2.67 12.44 -9.14
CA MET A 22 2.27 12.14 -7.75
C MET A 22 2.82 10.79 -7.27
N GLN A 23 2.83 9.76 -8.13
CA GLN A 23 3.45 8.47 -7.81
C GLN A 23 4.96 8.61 -7.60
N LEU A 24 5.65 9.39 -8.44
CA LEU A 24 7.09 9.66 -8.28
C LEU A 24 7.39 10.39 -6.97
N VAL A 25 6.60 11.40 -6.61
CA VAL A 25 6.73 12.13 -5.34
C VAL A 25 6.52 11.21 -4.14
N SER A 26 5.59 10.25 -4.25
CA SER A 26 5.27 9.29 -3.19
C SER A 26 6.06 7.98 -3.26
N ALA A 27 6.94 7.79 -4.24
CA ALA A 27 7.65 6.52 -4.45
C ALA A 27 8.49 6.07 -3.24
N SER A 28 9.02 7.03 -2.46
CA SER A 28 9.76 6.74 -1.23
C SER A 28 8.90 6.12 -0.14
N VAL A 29 7.58 6.39 -0.13
CA VAL A 29 6.63 5.81 0.84
C VAL A 29 6.61 4.29 0.72
N LEU A 30 6.63 3.77 -0.50
CA LEU A 30 6.67 2.32 -0.74
C LEU A 30 7.88 1.67 -0.07
N LEU A 31 9.06 2.29 -0.20
CA LEU A 31 10.30 1.79 0.40
C LEU A 31 10.23 1.81 1.93
N VAL A 32 9.72 2.90 2.51
CA VAL A 32 9.61 3.03 3.98
C VAL A 32 8.58 2.05 4.54
N VAL A 33 7.46 1.83 3.85
CA VAL A 33 6.44 0.86 4.25
C VAL A 33 6.97 -0.57 4.15
N LEU A 34 7.69 -0.92 3.08
CA LEU A 34 8.32 -2.23 2.94
C LEU A 34 9.38 -2.48 4.03
N LYS A 35 10.20 -1.47 4.33
CA LYS A 35 11.16 -1.54 5.44
C LYS A 35 10.46 -1.82 6.76
N ALA A 36 9.38 -1.09 7.07
CA ALA A 36 8.61 -1.34 8.28
C ALA A 36 8.00 -2.75 8.28
N ALA A 37 7.45 -3.23 7.16
CA ALA A 37 6.90 -4.59 7.06
C ALA A 37 7.94 -5.68 7.37
N LEU A 38 9.20 -5.48 6.95
CA LEU A 38 10.33 -6.35 7.32
C LEU A 38 10.67 -6.24 8.82
N GLU A 39 10.79 -5.02 9.35
CA GLU A 39 11.13 -4.80 10.76
C GLU A 39 10.07 -5.36 11.72
N LEU A 40 8.80 -5.29 11.33
CA LEU A 40 7.68 -5.88 12.07
C LEU A 40 7.54 -7.39 11.87
N GLY A 41 8.26 -7.99 10.93
CA GLY A 41 8.17 -9.44 10.67
C GLY A 41 6.88 -9.85 9.95
N VAL A 42 6.24 -8.94 9.19
CA VAL A 42 4.94 -9.18 8.54
C VAL A 42 5.06 -10.24 7.45
N LEU A 43 6.16 -10.26 6.71
CA LEU A 43 6.38 -11.23 5.63
C LEU A 43 6.56 -12.64 6.19
N GLU A 44 7.23 -12.79 7.32
CA GLU A 44 7.44 -14.03 8.05
C GLU A 44 6.13 -14.55 8.65
N ILE A 45 5.23 -13.66 9.09
CA ILE A 45 3.88 -14.05 9.53
C ILE A 45 3.09 -14.65 8.36
N ILE A 46 3.18 -14.04 7.17
CA ILE A 46 2.51 -14.53 5.96
C ILE A 46 3.11 -15.85 5.49
N GLU A 47 4.45 -15.95 5.46
CA GLU A 47 5.17 -17.17 5.06
C GLU A 47 4.81 -18.36 5.97
N ARG A 48 4.78 -18.14 7.30
CA ARG A 48 4.37 -19.16 8.27
C ARG A 48 2.91 -19.59 8.15
N ALA A 49 2.02 -18.75 7.62
CA ALA A 49 0.63 -19.14 7.37
C ALA A 49 0.50 -20.15 6.21
N GLY A 50 1.50 -20.20 5.33
CA GLY A 50 1.62 -21.19 4.27
C GLY A 50 1.10 -20.71 2.91
N PRO A 51 1.41 -21.43 1.83
CA PRO A 51 1.02 -21.07 0.47
C PRO A 51 -0.50 -20.95 0.31
N GLY A 52 -0.97 -19.84 -0.26
CA GLY A 52 -2.39 -19.60 -0.50
C GLY A 52 -3.21 -19.23 0.75
N ALA A 53 -2.58 -19.10 1.91
CA ALA A 53 -3.25 -18.64 3.12
C ALA A 53 -3.66 -17.17 2.99
N LEU A 54 -4.92 -16.87 3.31
CA LEU A 54 -5.45 -15.50 3.36
C LEU A 54 -5.54 -15.04 4.80
N LEU A 55 -4.78 -13.99 5.13
CA LEU A 55 -4.79 -13.38 6.45
C LEU A 55 -5.48 -12.01 6.38
N SER A 56 -6.33 -11.73 7.37
CA SER A 56 -6.81 -10.38 7.60
C SER A 56 -5.73 -9.53 8.29
N PRO A 57 -5.77 -8.20 8.18
CA PRO A 57 -4.86 -7.31 8.92
C PRO A 57 -4.87 -7.56 10.43
N SER A 58 -6.04 -7.86 11.01
CA SER A 58 -6.18 -8.19 12.44
C SER A 58 -5.45 -9.47 12.84
N LYS A 59 -5.49 -10.51 11.98
CA LYS A 59 -4.74 -11.75 12.22
C LYS A 59 -3.24 -11.47 12.18
N ILE A 60 -2.75 -10.72 11.19
CA ILE A 60 -1.34 -10.32 11.12
C ILE A 60 -0.94 -9.58 12.40
N ALA A 61 -1.73 -8.58 12.80
CA ALA A 61 -1.46 -7.79 14.01
C ALA A 61 -1.42 -8.62 15.29
N SER A 62 -2.25 -9.66 15.41
CA SER A 62 -2.26 -10.56 16.58
C SER A 62 -0.97 -11.39 16.73
N HIS A 63 -0.20 -11.55 15.66
CA HIS A 63 1.08 -12.26 15.67
C HIS A 63 2.28 -11.33 15.91
N LEU A 64 2.08 -10.01 15.87
CA LEU A 64 3.15 -9.06 16.16
C LEU A 64 3.45 -9.09 17.66
N PRO A 65 4.72 -8.95 18.06
CA PRO A 65 5.13 -8.82 19.46
C PRO A 65 4.80 -7.42 19.98
N ILE A 66 3.53 -7.02 19.90
CA ILE A 66 3.06 -5.77 20.48
C ILE A 66 2.97 -6.03 21.98
N HIS A 67 3.72 -5.28 22.78
CA HIS A 67 3.58 -5.28 24.23
C HIS A 67 2.18 -4.73 24.53
N ASN A 68 1.18 -5.61 24.50
CA ASN A 68 -0.16 -5.30 24.92
C ASN A 68 -0.05 -5.09 26.43
N ASN A 69 0.15 -3.84 26.83
CA ASN A 69 0.01 -3.39 28.20
C ASN A 69 -1.46 -3.47 28.57
N SER A 70 -2.00 -4.69 28.63
CA SER A 70 -3.27 -4.96 29.27
C SER A 70 -3.06 -4.69 30.75
N CYS A 71 -3.36 -3.47 31.19
CA CYS A 71 -3.80 -3.26 32.56
C CYS A 71 -4.94 -4.24 32.82
N SER A 72 -4.66 -5.28 33.61
CA SER A 72 -5.68 -6.10 34.25
C SER A 72 -6.59 -5.21 35.08
N ASN A 73 -7.90 -5.33 34.88
CA ASN A 73 -8.91 -4.87 35.83
C ASN A 73 -8.99 -5.85 37.02
#